data_AF-A0ABD1CTH0-F1
#
_entry.id   AF-A0ABD1CTH0-F1
#
_cell.length_a   1.000
_cell.length_b   1.000
_cell.length_c   1.000
_cell.angle_alpha   90.00
_cell.angle_beta   90.00
_cell.angle_gamma   90.00
#
_symmetry.space_group_name_H-M   'P 1'
#
loop_
_entity.id
_entity.type
_entity.pdbx_description
1 polymer ?
#
loop_
_entity_poly.entity_id
_entity_poly.type
_entity_poly.pdbx_seq_one_letter_code
_entity_poly.pdbx_strand_id
1 'polypeptide(L)'
;MSHTAKETVESCGICHQPVNAVTDKTVTCSGSPGCGRCFHTLCADLNLTMWAALTSDDGLKWFCADCRRNNQPKQESAEVTLKDILARIDRLEAKVDLGYDKFHNSFAMTKSIITTTRSA
;
A
#
# COMPACT_ATOMS: atom_id res chain seq x y z
N MET A 1 -16.76 -16.50 41.52
CA MET A 1 -15.89 -15.31 41.52
C MET A 1 -15.68 -14.90 40.07
N SER A 2 -16.44 -13.90 39.61
CA SER A 2 -16.48 -13.49 38.21
C SER A 2 -15.21 -12.73 37.86
N HIS A 3 -14.46 -13.21 36.88
CA HIS A 3 -13.32 -12.49 36.31
C HIS A 3 -13.84 -11.29 35.51
N THR A 4 -13.89 -10.11 36.12
CA THR A 4 -14.01 -8.86 35.36
C THR A 4 -12.69 -8.63 34.66
N ALA A 5 -12.63 -8.91 33.36
CA ALA A 5 -11.55 -8.50 32.49
C ALA A 5 -11.36 -6.98 32.67
N LYS A 6 -10.15 -6.58 33.05
CA LYS A 6 -9.77 -5.17 33.20
C LYS A 6 -9.68 -4.59 31.78
N GLU A 7 -10.81 -4.14 31.25
CA GLU A 7 -10.90 -3.49 29.95
C GLU A 7 -10.08 -2.21 30.02
N THR A 8 -8.87 -2.25 29.45
CA THR A 8 -8.02 -1.07 29.35
C THR A 8 -8.65 -0.16 28.31
N VAL A 9 -9.38 0.84 28.77
CA VAL A 9 -9.96 1.87 27.91
C VAL A 9 -8.80 2.69 27.32
N GLU A 10 -8.44 2.40 26.07
CA GLU A 10 -7.47 3.20 25.34
C GLU A 10 -8.05 4.60 25.08
N SER A 11 -7.21 5.63 25.15
CA SER A 11 -7.63 7.02 24.91
C SER A 11 -7.10 7.50 23.56
N CYS A 12 -7.90 8.32 22.88
CA CYS A 12 -7.53 8.86 21.59
C CYS A 12 -6.30 9.75 21.73
N GLY A 13 -5.28 9.53 20.88
CA GLY A 13 -4.06 10.34 20.91
C GLY A 13 -4.22 11.81 20.49
N ILE A 14 -5.42 12.27 20.11
CA ILE A 14 -5.71 13.66 19.68
C ILE A 14 -6.66 14.37 20.65
N CYS A 15 -7.86 13.82 20.87
CA CYS A 15 -8.85 14.47 21.73
C CYS A 15 -8.79 14.02 23.19
N HIS A 16 -7.94 13.03 23.49
CA HIS A 16 -7.76 12.42 24.81
C HIS A 16 -9.04 11.82 25.43
N GLN A 17 -10.11 11.67 24.64
CA GLN A 17 -11.32 10.98 25.06
C GLN A 17 -11.15 9.46 24.92
N PRO A 18 -11.87 8.67 25.74
CA PRO A 18 -11.97 7.23 25.60
C PRO A 18 -12.26 6.81 24.15
N VAL A 19 -11.59 5.76 23.71
CA VAL A 19 -11.87 5.07 22.46
C VAL A 19 -12.53 3.74 22.80
N ASN A 20 -13.75 3.55 22.34
CA ASN A 20 -14.44 2.28 22.48
C ASN A 20 -14.26 1.48 21.18
N ALA A 21 -13.41 0.46 21.20
CA ALA A 21 -13.12 -0.36 20.01
C ALA A 21 -14.35 -1.11 19.46
N VAL A 22 -15.43 -1.26 20.24
CA VAL A 22 -16.66 -1.94 19.81
C VAL A 22 -17.58 -0.99 19.06
N THR A 23 -17.69 0.28 19.49
CA THR A 23 -18.64 1.25 18.93
C THR A 23 -17.99 2.26 18.00
N ASP A 24 -16.74 2.60 18.24
CA ASP A 24 -16.05 3.65 17.51
C ASP A 24 -15.30 3.07 16.31
N LYS A 25 -15.32 3.79 15.20
CA LYS A 25 -14.40 3.53 14.09
C LYS A 25 -13.04 4.12 14.46
N THR A 26 -12.05 3.26 14.56
CA THR A 26 -10.71 3.61 15.02
C THR A 26 -9.65 3.30 13.98
N VAL A 27 -8.47 3.89 14.16
CA VAL A 27 -7.26 3.56 13.43
C VAL A 27 -6.08 3.54 14.39
N THR A 28 -5.19 2.58 14.19
CA THR A 28 -3.96 2.44 14.99
C THR A 28 -2.76 2.92 14.18
N CYS A 29 -1.90 3.73 14.79
CA CYS A 29 -0.68 4.19 14.14
C CYS A 29 0.30 3.02 13.92
N SER A 30 0.66 2.76 12.66
CA SER A 30 1.67 1.77 12.25
C SER A 30 3.10 2.31 12.28
N GLY A 31 3.33 3.43 12.98
CA GLY A 31 4.60 4.14 13.06
C GLY A 31 5.68 3.43 13.87
N SER A 32 6.65 4.21 14.38
CA SER A 32 7.82 3.68 15.07
C SER A 32 7.43 2.73 16.21
N PRO A 33 8.26 1.71 16.52
CA PRO A 33 8.01 0.80 17.63
C PRO A 33 7.73 1.58 18.92
N GLY A 34 6.54 1.38 19.51
CA GLY A 34 6.11 2.10 20.71
C GLY A 34 5.17 3.28 20.47
N CYS A 35 4.84 3.65 19.22
CA CYS A 35 3.71 4.55 19.00
C CYS A 35 2.42 3.82 19.36
N GLY A 36 1.96 2.85 18.56
CA GLY A 36 0.81 1.98 18.87
C GLY A 36 -0.51 2.65 19.23
N ARG A 37 -0.56 4.00 19.25
CA ARG A 37 -1.67 4.80 19.73
C ARG A 37 -2.88 4.60 18.81
N CYS A 38 -4.04 4.52 19.44
CA CYS A 38 -5.34 4.45 18.80
C CYS A 38 -5.95 5.85 18.65
N PHE A 39 -6.69 6.06 17.56
CA PHE A 39 -7.31 7.33 17.23
C PHE A 39 -8.72 7.12 16.71
N HIS A 40 -9.65 7.99 17.09
CA HIS A 40 -10.94 8.09 16.38
C HIS A 40 -10.68 8.47 14.93
N THR A 41 -11.38 7.83 14.00
CA THR A 41 -11.32 8.17 12.56
C THR A 41 -11.59 9.65 12.29
N LEU A 42 -12.58 10.23 12.98
CA LEU A 42 -12.90 11.66 12.86
C LEU A 42 -11.74 12.55 13.33
N CYS A 43 -11.11 12.23 14.47
CA CYS A 43 -9.95 12.99 14.95
C CYS A 43 -8.74 12.83 14.03
N ALA A 44 -8.60 11.68 13.38
CA ALA A 44 -7.54 11.39 12.40
C ALA A 44 -7.81 11.97 11.00
N ASP A 45 -8.93 12.70 10.82
CA ASP A 45 -9.41 13.24 9.54
C ASP A 45 -9.53 12.17 8.43
N LEU A 46 -10.01 10.99 8.83
CA LEU A 46 -10.28 9.88 7.92
C LEU A 46 -11.77 9.83 7.60
N ASN A 47 -12.10 9.93 6.32
CA ASN A 47 -13.44 9.61 5.86
C ASN A 47 -13.68 8.08 5.85
N LEU A 48 -14.93 7.68 5.67
CA LEU A 48 -15.34 6.27 5.71
C LEU A 48 -14.63 5.40 4.67
N THR A 49 -14.39 5.93 3.46
CA THR A 49 -13.71 5.20 2.38
C THR A 49 -12.25 4.96 2.73
N MET A 50 -11.55 5.96 3.25
CA MET A 50 -10.16 5.84 3.69
C MET A 50 -10.02 4.87 4.85
N TRP A 51 -10.94 4.94 5.83
CA TRP A 51 -10.96 3.97 6.93
C TRP A 51 -11.20 2.54 6.42
N ALA A 52 -12.17 2.34 5.52
CA ALA A 52 -12.46 1.02 4.97
C ALA A 52 -11.25 0.42 4.25
N ALA A 53 -10.51 1.23 3.47
CA ALA A 53 -9.28 0.82 2.81
C ALA A 53 -8.12 0.53 3.77
N LEU A 54 -8.06 1.21 4.91
CA LEU A 54 -7.05 0.90 5.94
C LEU A 54 -7.35 -0.38 6.71
N THR A 55 -8.62 -0.77 6.77
CA THR A 55 -9.07 -2.01 7.41
C THR A 55 -9.16 -3.19 6.45
N SER A 56 -9.06 -2.95 5.13
CA SER A 56 -8.91 -4.04 4.16
C SER A 56 -7.49 -4.59 4.23
N ASP A 57 -7.33 -5.87 3.91
CA ASP A 57 -6.05 -6.60 3.94
C ASP A 57 -5.13 -6.20 2.76
N ASP A 58 -5.21 -4.94 2.34
CA ASP A 58 -4.49 -4.37 1.17
C ASP A 58 -3.07 -3.92 1.54
N GLY A 59 -2.60 -4.23 2.76
CA GLY A 59 -1.28 -3.84 3.26
C GLY A 59 -1.10 -2.34 3.49
N LEU A 60 -2.19 -1.56 3.48
CA LEU A 60 -2.16 -0.12 3.73
C LEU A 60 -1.85 0.16 5.21
N LYS A 61 -1.05 1.22 5.44
CA LYS A 61 -0.62 1.63 6.78
C LYS A 61 -0.94 3.09 7.01
N TRP A 62 -1.41 3.41 8.21
CA TRP A 62 -1.66 4.78 8.62
C TRP A 62 -0.66 5.22 9.70
N PHE A 63 -0.27 6.49 9.64
CA PHE A 63 0.73 7.08 10.52
C PHE A 63 0.18 8.37 11.14
N CYS A 64 0.28 8.51 12.46
CA CYS A 64 -0.10 9.74 13.15
C CYS A 64 0.82 10.91 12.75
N ALA A 65 0.44 12.16 13.05
CA ALA A 65 1.22 13.34 12.69
C ALA A 65 2.67 13.30 13.23
N ASP A 66 2.88 12.73 14.42
CA ASP A 66 4.21 12.60 15.01
C ASP A 66 5.05 11.58 14.26
N CYS A 67 4.50 10.40 14.00
CA CYS A 67 5.20 9.37 13.24
C CYS A 67 5.39 9.78 11.78
N ARG A 68 4.50 10.56 11.18
CA ARG A 68 4.72 11.12 9.83
C ARG A 68 5.90 12.09 9.80
N ARG A 69 6.12 12.87 10.87
CA ARG A 69 7.27 13.77 10.99
C ARG A 69 8.56 13.01 11.27
N ASN A 70 8.51 11.98 12.11
CA ASN A 70 9.69 11.26 12.59
C ASN A 70 10.11 10.06 11.72
N ASN A 71 9.16 9.45 11.01
CA ASN A 71 9.37 8.43 9.98
C ASN A 71 9.17 9.02 8.58
N GLN A 72 9.34 10.33 8.38
CA GLN A 72 9.76 10.73 7.04
C GLN A 72 10.98 9.87 6.72
N PRO A 73 11.05 9.24 5.53
CA PRO A 73 12.33 8.69 5.10
C PRO A 73 13.32 9.82 5.28
N LYS A 74 14.22 9.70 6.29
CA LYS A 74 15.44 10.50 6.34
C LYS A 74 15.94 10.36 4.93
N GLN A 75 16.00 11.45 4.15
CA GLN A 75 16.38 11.38 2.75
C GLN A 75 17.56 10.42 2.65
N GLU A 76 17.29 9.17 2.24
CA GLU A 76 18.36 8.26 1.89
C GLU A 76 19.02 9.01 0.75
N SER A 77 20.33 9.21 0.88
CA SER A 77 21.09 10.10 0.01
C SER A 77 20.57 9.98 -1.42
N ALA A 78 20.38 11.11 -2.11
CA ALA A 78 19.79 11.13 -3.45
C ALA A 78 20.40 10.11 -4.45
N GLU A 79 21.61 9.61 -4.15
CA GLU A 79 22.26 8.46 -4.79
C GLU A 79 21.48 7.13 -4.74
N VAL A 80 20.83 6.78 -3.63
CA VAL A 80 20.07 5.51 -3.50
C VAL A 80 18.81 5.58 -4.36
N THR A 81 18.16 6.74 -4.41
CA THR A 81 16.92 6.93 -5.19
C THR A 81 17.18 6.87 -6.70
N LEU A 82 18.29 7.44 -7.20
CA LEU A 82 18.59 7.42 -8.63
C LEU A 82 18.94 6.01 -9.14
N LYS A 83 19.75 5.25 -8.38
CA LYS A 83 20.09 3.88 -8.74
C LYS A 83 18.87 2.97 -8.82
N ASP A 84 17.94 3.11 -7.87
CA ASP A 84 16.71 2.32 -7.87
C ASP A 84 15.75 2.73 -8.98
N ILE A 85 15.69 4.01 -9.33
CA ILE A 85 14.93 4.51 -10.49
C ILE A 85 15.51 3.93 -11.78
N LEU A 86 16.82 3.99 -11.98
CA LEU A 86 17.48 3.44 -13.17
C LEU A 86 17.26 1.93 -13.28
N ALA A 87 17.44 1.18 -12.19
CA ALA A 87 17.21 -0.26 -12.18
C ALA A 87 15.74 -0.64 -12.47
N ARG A 88 14.78 0.24 -12.19
CA ARG A 88 13.37 0.04 -12.57
C ARG A 88 13.13 0.29 -14.05
N ILE A 89 13.81 1.28 -14.62
CA ILE A 89 13.73 1.59 -16.07
C ILE A 89 14.27 0.41 -16.86
N ASP A 90 15.46 -0.11 -16.52
CA ASP A 90 16.06 -1.27 -17.20
C ASP A 90 15.12 -2.49 -17.21
N ARG A 91 14.46 -2.76 -16.08
CA ARG A 91 13.48 -3.86 -15.96
C ARG A 91 12.22 -3.64 -16.81
N LEU A 92 11.82 -2.39 -17.03
CA LEU A 92 10.66 -2.06 -17.86
C LEU A 92 11.02 -2.14 -19.34
N GLU A 93 12.19 -1.64 -19.75
CA GLU A 93 12.69 -1.76 -21.12
C GLU A 93 12.81 -3.23 -21.54
N ALA A 94 13.40 -4.08 -20.70
CA ALA A 94 13.48 -5.52 -20.97
C ALA A 94 12.10 -6.18 -21.13
N LYS A 95 11.08 -5.73 -20.40
CA LYS A 95 9.71 -6.25 -20.55
C LYS A 95 9.03 -5.76 -21.82
N VAL A 96 9.34 -4.54 -22.26
CA VAL A 96 8.86 -3.97 -23.52
C VAL A 96 9.46 -4.75 -24.68
N ASP A 97 10.77 -5.01 -24.67
CA ASP A 97 11.45 -5.78 -25.71
C ASP A 97 10.90 -7.21 -25.81
N LEU A 98 10.77 -7.91 -24.67
CA LEU A 98 10.17 -9.25 -24.62
C LEU A 98 8.71 -9.27 -25.10
N GLY A 99 7.96 -8.20 -24.82
CA GLY A 99 6.60 -8.02 -25.32
C GLY A 99 6.59 -7.81 -26.83
N TYR A 100 7.44 -6.92 -27.33
CA TYR A 100 7.58 -6.59 -28.74
C TYR A 100 7.96 -7.83 -29.57
N ASP A 101 8.93 -8.62 -29.10
CA ASP A 101 9.34 -9.86 -29.76
C ASP A 101 8.22 -10.91 -29.80
N LYS A 102 7.42 -11.02 -28.74
CA LYS A 102 6.24 -11.90 -28.73
C LYS A 102 5.18 -11.47 -29.74
N PHE A 103 4.91 -10.17 -29.85
CA PHE A 103 3.96 -9.65 -30.83
C PHE A 103 4.46 -9.84 -32.27
N HIS A 104 5.75 -9.59 -32.54
CA HIS A 104 6.31 -9.69 -33.88
C HIS A 104 6.44 -11.14 -34.36
N ASN A 105 6.82 -12.08 -33.47
CA ASN A 105 6.83 -13.51 -33.79
C ASN A 105 5.42 -14.08 -34.01
N SER A 106 4.41 -13.57 -33.30
CA SER A 106 3.02 -14.01 -33.49
C SER A 106 2.48 -13.60 -34.87
N PHE A 107 2.84 -12.40 -35.37
CA PHE A 107 2.45 -11.91 -36.69
C PHE A 107 3.18 -12.60 -37.86
N ALA A 108 4.43 -13.01 -37.67
CA ALA A 108 5.18 -13.78 -38.67
C ALA A 108 4.60 -15.18 -38.89
N MET A 109 4.16 -15.85 -37.82
CA MET A 109 3.49 -17.16 -37.88
C MET A 109 2.10 -17.10 -38.54
N THR A 110 1.34 -16.01 -38.36
CA THR A 110 0.00 -15.88 -38.97
C THR A 110 0.05 -15.67 -40.48
N LYS A 111 1.09 -15.01 -41.01
CA LYS A 111 1.28 -14.85 -42.46
C LYS A 111 1.63 -16.16 -43.18
N SER A 112 2.17 -17.16 -42.48
CA SER A 112 2.52 -18.44 -43.09
C SER A 112 1.32 -19.39 -43.26
N ILE A 113 0.20 -19.15 -42.56
CA ILE A 113 -0.98 -20.02 -42.59
C ILE A 113 -1.96 -19.61 -43.71
N ILE A 114 -2.01 -18.33 -44.07
CA ILE A 114 -3.01 -17.81 -45.04
C ILE A 114 -2.62 -18.14 -46.50
N THR A 115 -1.34 -18.45 -46.79
CA THR A 115 -0.86 -18.61 -48.17
C THR A 115 -1.00 -20.03 -48.75
N THR A 116 -1.46 -21.02 -47.98
CA THR A 116 -1.38 -22.45 -48.36
C THR A 116 -2.71 -23.08 -48.81
N THR A 117 -3.80 -22.34 -48.95
CA THR A 117 -5.13 -22.90 -49.33
C THR A 117 -5.64 -22.54 -50.72
N ARG A 118 -4.77 -22.12 -51.65
CA ARG A 118 -5.20 -21.82 -53.02
C ARG A 118 -4.35 -22.50 -54.09
N SER A 119 -4.39 -23.83 -54.09
CA SER A 119 -4.12 -24.68 -55.26
C SER A 119 -4.92 -25.97 -55.12
N ALA A 120 -6.15 -25.96 -55.63
CA ALA A 120 -6.93 -27.13 -56.02
C ALA A 120 -7.56 -26.81 -57.38
#